data_AF-A0A939DFM0-F1
#
_entry.id   AF-A0A939DFM0-F1
#
_cell.length_a   1.000
_cell.length_b   1.000
_cell.length_c   1.000
_cell.angle_alpha   90.00
_cell.angle_beta   90.00
_cell.angle_gamma   90.00
#
_symmetry.space_group_name_H-M   'P 1'
#
loop_
_entity.id
_entity.type
_entity.pdbx_description
1 polymer ?
#
loop_
_entity_poly.entity_id
_entity_poly.type
_entity_poly.pdbx_seq_one_letter_code
_entity_poly.pdbx_strand_id
1 'polypeptide(L)'
;MKLALQIALGIILATLVLWGIALGLTAGVAWWTAEQLNRQIVEQREQESAKQAERQRAEALAKRAEAERKHAAAVRERQAREARLAHQREQNQLLHAFREQYKPPDDCLNPPTESRWVECVDHRRKAKTEFMQQQAMLKSMREPIKIGN
;
A
#
# COMPACT_ATOMS: atom_id res chain seq x y z
N MET A 1 -56.70 -73.03 27.09
CA MET A 1 -55.82 -71.94 27.57
C MET A 1 -54.35 -72.13 27.22
N LYS A 2 -53.76 -73.35 27.30
CA LYS A 2 -52.33 -73.57 26.94
C LYS A 2 -51.97 -73.27 25.48
N LEU A 3 -52.87 -73.56 24.53
CA LEU A 3 -52.61 -73.40 23.09
C LEU A 3 -52.55 -71.92 22.65
N ALA A 4 -53.43 -71.07 23.20
CA ALA A 4 -53.40 -69.62 22.96
C ALA A 4 -52.14 -68.96 23.56
N LEU A 5 -51.68 -69.45 24.72
CA LEU A 5 -50.46 -68.95 25.37
C LEU A 5 -49.21 -69.27 24.55
N GLN A 6 -49.15 -70.45 23.92
CA GLN A 6 -48.04 -70.83 23.04
C GLN A 6 -48.00 -70.01 21.74
N ILE A 7 -49.17 -69.72 21.16
CA ILE A 7 -49.25 -68.88 19.95
C ILE A 7 -48.81 -67.44 20.26
N ALA A 8 -49.29 -66.86 21.37
CA ALA A 8 -48.91 -65.52 21.80
C ALA A 8 -47.39 -65.41 22.08
N LEU A 9 -46.81 -66.42 22.73
CA LEU A 9 -45.37 -66.46 23.00
C LEU A 9 -44.55 -66.52 21.69
N GLY A 10 -45.02 -67.30 20.71
CA GLY A 10 -44.38 -67.38 19.39
C GLY A 10 -44.39 -66.05 18.63
N ILE A 11 -45.50 -65.30 18.69
CA ILE A 11 -45.63 -63.98 18.06
C ILE A 11 -44.71 -62.95 18.71
N ILE A 12 -44.60 -62.97 20.05
CA ILE A 12 -43.73 -62.06 20.80
C ILE A 12 -42.25 -62.36 20.50
N LEU A 13 -41.87 -63.64 20.44
CA LEU A 13 -40.51 -64.04 20.05
C LEU A 13 -40.19 -63.62 18.61
N ALA A 14 -41.13 -63.81 17.67
CA ALA A 14 -40.93 -63.41 16.28
C ALA A 14 -40.76 -61.89 16.13
N THR A 15 -41.54 -61.08 16.86
CA THR A 15 -41.40 -59.62 16.83
C THR A 15 -40.08 -59.16 17.45
N LEU A 16 -39.63 -59.76 18.55
CA LEU A 16 -38.32 -59.45 19.14
C LEU A 16 -37.16 -59.78 18.21
N VAL A 17 -37.21 -60.92 17.53
CA VAL A 17 -36.19 -61.31 16.55
C VAL A 17 -36.18 -60.35 15.36
N LEU A 18 -37.35 -59.98 14.83
CA LEU A 18 -37.46 -58.99 13.76
C LEU A 18 -36.90 -57.62 14.15
N TRP A 19 -37.17 -57.17 15.38
CA TRP A 19 -36.61 -55.93 15.92
C TRP A 19 -35.09 -55.99 16.09
N GLY A 20 -34.55 -57.11 16.57
CA GLY A 20 -33.10 -57.30 16.70
C GLY A 20 -32.38 -57.24 15.35
N ILE A 21 -32.96 -57.87 14.32
CA ILE A 21 -32.42 -57.85 12.95
C ILE A 21 -32.50 -56.43 12.36
N ALA A 22 -33.64 -55.74 12.54
CA ALA A 22 -33.82 -54.38 12.05
C ALA A 22 -32.81 -53.40 12.68
N LEU A 23 -32.59 -53.49 13.99
CA LEU A 23 -31.59 -52.68 14.69
C LEU A 23 -30.15 -53.01 14.25
N GLY A 24 -29.82 -54.29 14.07
CA GLY A 24 -28.51 -54.70 13.57
C GLY A 24 -28.22 -54.17 12.16
N LEU A 25 -29.19 -54.24 11.25
CA LEU A 25 -29.06 -53.74 9.88
C LEU A 25 -28.92 -52.21 9.85
N THR A 26 -29.76 -51.49 10.60
CA THR A 26 -29.71 -50.02 10.65
C THR A 26 -28.41 -49.50 11.28
N ALA A 27 -27.93 -50.12 12.36
CA ALA A 27 -26.65 -49.77 12.97
C ALA A 27 -25.46 -50.04 12.02
N GLY A 28 -25.47 -51.17 11.30
CA GLY A 28 -24.43 -51.49 10.32
C GLY A 28 -24.35 -50.51 9.16
N VAL A 29 -25.51 -50.13 8.60
CA VAL A 29 -25.59 -49.13 7.52
C VAL A 29 -25.21 -47.73 8.04
N ALA A 30 -25.63 -47.37 9.26
CA ALA A 30 -25.27 -46.09 9.88
C ALA A 30 -23.76 -45.96 10.11
N TRP A 31 -23.07 -47.02 10.54
CA TRP A 31 -21.62 -46.99 10.71
C TRP A 31 -20.90 -46.84 9.36
N TRP A 32 -21.29 -47.62 8.36
CA TRP A 32 -20.67 -47.54 7.03
C TRP A 32 -20.87 -46.16 6.37
N THR A 33 -22.04 -45.56 6.53
CA THR A 33 -22.34 -44.22 5.98
C THR A 33 -21.62 -43.11 6.76
N ALA A 34 -21.51 -43.22 8.09
CA ALA A 34 -20.79 -42.25 8.91
C ALA A 34 -19.30 -42.17 8.56
N GLU A 35 -18.65 -43.31 8.30
CA GLU A 35 -17.23 -43.38 7.91
C GLU A 35 -16.99 -42.63 6.57
N GLN A 36 -17.87 -42.80 5.59
CA GLN A 36 -17.75 -42.12 4.30
C GLN A 36 -18.01 -40.62 4.39
N LEU A 37 -19.05 -40.20 5.12
CA LEU A 37 -19.31 -38.78 5.33
C LEU A 37 -18.16 -38.11 6.07
N ASN A 38 -17.59 -38.76 7.09
CA ASN A 38 -16.52 -38.17 7.88
C ASN A 38 -15.26 -37.95 7.01
N ARG A 39 -14.93 -38.87 6.11
CA ARG A 39 -13.81 -38.69 5.16
C ARG A 39 -14.04 -37.50 4.22
N GLN A 40 -15.23 -37.38 3.64
CA GLN A 40 -15.54 -36.24 2.76
C GLN A 40 -15.50 -34.90 3.50
N ILE A 41 -15.99 -34.86 4.74
CA ILE A 41 -15.96 -33.63 5.56
C ILE A 41 -14.52 -33.25 5.92
N VAL A 42 -13.67 -34.23 6.26
CA VAL A 42 -12.26 -33.99 6.56
C VAL A 42 -11.53 -33.48 5.31
N GLU A 43 -11.69 -34.13 4.16
CA GLU A 43 -11.06 -33.69 2.91
C GLU A 43 -11.51 -32.29 2.48
N GLN A 44 -12.81 -31.97 2.61
CA GLN A 44 -13.32 -30.63 2.32
C GLN A 44 -12.72 -29.59 3.27
N ARG A 45 -12.65 -29.88 4.58
CA ARG A 45 -12.04 -28.97 5.56
C ARG A 45 -10.56 -28.75 5.29
N GLU A 46 -9.82 -29.80 4.94
CA GLU A 46 -8.41 -29.67 4.58
C GLU A 46 -8.23 -28.78 3.36
N GLN A 47 -9.03 -28.99 2.30
CA GLN A 47 -8.98 -28.15 1.10
C GLN A 47 -9.36 -26.69 1.37
N GLU A 48 -10.39 -26.44 2.18
CA GLU A 48 -10.79 -25.08 2.56
C GLU A 48 -9.72 -24.40 3.40
N SER A 49 -9.13 -25.11 4.36
CA SER A 49 -8.06 -24.58 5.20
C SER A 49 -6.81 -24.25 4.37
N ALA A 50 -6.46 -25.09 3.39
CA ALA A 50 -5.34 -24.86 2.49
C ALA A 50 -5.59 -23.62 1.61
N LYS A 51 -6.79 -23.50 1.03
CA LYS A 51 -7.20 -22.31 0.25
C LYS A 51 -7.19 -21.05 1.10
N GLN A 52 -7.64 -21.12 2.35
CA GLN A 52 -7.64 -19.99 3.26
C GLN A 52 -6.21 -19.57 3.65
N ALA A 53 -5.33 -20.54 3.92
CA ALA A 53 -3.92 -20.28 4.19
C ALA A 53 -3.23 -19.63 2.97
N GLU A 54 -3.54 -20.07 1.75
CA GLU A 54 -3.02 -19.47 0.53
C GLU A 54 -3.51 -18.03 0.34
N ARG A 55 -4.82 -17.78 0.55
CA ARG A 55 -5.38 -16.42 0.51
C ARG A 55 -4.73 -15.50 1.53
N GLN A 56 -4.55 -15.96 2.77
CA GLN A 56 -3.88 -15.19 3.82
C GLN A 56 -2.43 -14.86 3.44
N ARG A 57 -1.70 -15.80 2.85
CA ARG A 57 -0.34 -15.57 2.34
C ARG A 57 -0.34 -14.53 1.22
N ALA A 58 -1.24 -14.65 0.26
CA ALA A 58 -1.38 -13.70 -0.84
C ALA A 58 -1.72 -12.29 -0.33
N GLU A 59 -2.66 -12.17 0.61
CA GLU A 59 -3.02 -10.90 1.24
C GLU A 59 -1.86 -10.30 2.04
N ALA A 60 -1.10 -11.13 2.78
CA ALA A 60 0.06 -10.67 3.52
C ALA A 60 1.16 -10.12 2.59
N LEU A 61 1.41 -10.79 1.47
CA LEU A 61 2.34 -10.32 0.44
C LEU A 61 1.85 -9.02 -0.21
N ALA A 62 0.56 -8.94 -0.55
CA ALA A 62 -0.04 -7.73 -1.11
C ALA A 62 0.06 -6.53 -0.15
N LYS A 63 -0.24 -6.74 1.14
CA LYS A 63 -0.10 -5.71 2.18
C LYS A 63 1.34 -5.24 2.36
N ARG A 64 2.31 -6.16 2.32
CA ARG A 64 3.74 -5.80 2.38
C ARG A 64 4.16 -4.97 1.17
N ALA A 65 3.80 -5.40 -0.03
CA ALA A 65 4.09 -4.66 -1.25
C ALA A 65 3.43 -3.27 -1.26
N GLU A 66 2.21 -3.14 -0.75
CA GLU A 66 1.54 -1.85 -0.60
C GLU A 66 2.23 -0.96 0.44
N ALA A 67 2.63 -1.50 1.58
CA ALA A 67 3.37 -0.77 2.61
C ALA A 67 4.72 -0.26 2.07
N GLU A 68 5.47 -1.10 1.36
CA GLU A 68 6.73 -0.71 0.72
C GLU A 68 6.53 0.41 -0.30
N ARG A 69 5.48 0.34 -1.13
CA ARG A 69 5.14 1.41 -2.09
C ARG A 69 4.80 2.71 -1.38
N LYS A 70 4.01 2.67 -0.30
CA LYS A 70 3.66 3.85 0.50
C LYS A 70 4.90 4.45 1.16
N HIS A 71 5.78 3.62 1.72
CA HIS A 71 7.04 4.09 2.30
C HIS A 71 7.94 4.73 1.25
N ALA A 72 8.13 4.08 0.09
CA ALA A 72 8.93 4.64 -1.00
C ALA A 72 8.35 5.97 -1.51
N ALA A 73 7.03 6.08 -1.65
CA ALA A 73 6.36 7.32 -2.04
C ALA A 73 6.56 8.42 -1.01
N ALA A 74 6.40 8.12 0.29
CA ALA A 74 6.61 9.09 1.37
C ALA A 74 8.06 9.58 1.45
N VAL A 75 9.04 8.70 1.23
CA VAL A 75 10.47 9.09 1.19
C VAL A 75 10.73 10.01 0.00
N ARG A 76 10.22 9.68 -1.20
CA ARG A 76 10.35 10.55 -2.38
C ARG A 76 9.70 11.91 -2.17
N GLU A 77 8.53 11.95 -1.53
CA GLU A 77 7.84 13.20 -1.24
C GLU A 77 8.65 14.07 -0.25
N ARG A 78 9.20 13.47 0.81
CA ARG A 78 10.08 14.17 1.76
C ARG A 78 11.31 14.74 1.06
N GLN A 79 12.00 13.94 0.26
CA GLN A 79 13.15 14.38 -0.52
C GLN A 79 12.78 15.52 -1.48
N ALA A 80 11.64 15.43 -2.18
CA ALA A 80 11.17 16.50 -3.05
C ALA A 80 10.85 17.78 -2.28
N ARG A 81 10.25 17.69 -1.10
CA ARG A 81 9.98 18.84 -0.22
C ARG A 81 11.27 19.48 0.27
N GLU A 82 12.22 18.69 0.73
CA GLU A 82 13.54 19.17 1.17
C GLU A 82 14.32 19.84 0.03
N ALA A 83 14.33 19.24 -1.16
CA ALA A 83 14.95 19.82 -2.34
C ALA A 83 14.30 21.16 -2.73
N ARG A 84 12.97 21.27 -2.67
CA ARG A 84 12.25 22.53 -2.91
C ARG A 84 12.60 23.60 -1.88
N LEU A 85 12.66 23.25 -0.60
CA LEU A 85 13.04 24.17 0.47
C LEU A 85 14.50 24.62 0.34
N ALA A 86 15.42 23.72 0.01
CA ALA A 86 16.81 24.04 -0.25
C ALA A 86 16.95 25.00 -1.44
N HIS A 87 16.26 24.70 -2.54
CA HIS A 87 16.25 25.55 -3.73
C HIS A 87 15.64 26.94 -3.43
N GLN A 88 14.57 27.01 -2.65
CA GLN A 88 13.97 28.27 -2.23
C GLN A 88 14.92 29.09 -1.35
N ARG A 89 15.62 28.45 -0.41
CA ARG A 89 16.63 29.11 0.43
C ARG A 89 17.78 29.67 -0.41
N GLU A 90 18.28 28.89 -1.36
CA GLU A 90 19.32 29.33 -2.28
C GLU A 90 18.85 30.54 -3.12
N GLN A 91 17.66 30.48 -3.71
CA GLN A 91 17.10 31.61 -4.44
C GLN A 91 16.96 32.85 -3.56
N ASN A 92 16.48 32.70 -2.33
CA ASN A 92 16.35 33.82 -1.39
C ASN A 92 17.71 34.44 -1.04
N GLN A 93 18.75 33.62 -0.85
CA GLN A 93 20.11 34.10 -0.62
C GLN A 93 20.66 34.87 -1.83
N LEU A 94 20.46 34.37 -3.05
CA LEU A 94 20.86 35.06 -4.28
C LEU A 94 20.12 36.39 -4.45
N LEU A 95 18.82 36.42 -4.14
CA LEU A 95 18.03 37.66 -4.17
C LEU A 95 18.47 38.66 -3.10
N HIS A 96 18.90 38.18 -1.94
CA HIS A 96 19.49 39.03 -0.90
C HIS A 96 20.81 39.64 -1.38
N ALA A 97 21.74 38.80 -1.85
CA ALA A 97 23.03 39.23 -2.38
C ALA A 97 22.87 40.24 -3.53
N PHE A 98 21.92 40.00 -4.44
CA PHE A 98 21.61 40.97 -5.49
C PHE A 98 21.18 42.32 -4.92
N ARG A 99 20.33 42.34 -3.89
CA ARG A 99 19.87 43.60 -3.26
C ARG A 99 21.00 44.36 -2.58
N GLU A 100 21.97 43.67 -2.00
CA GLU A 100 23.12 44.30 -1.35
C GLU A 100 24.13 44.87 -2.37
N GLN A 101 24.29 44.20 -3.51
CA GLN A 101 25.25 44.61 -4.54
C GLN A 101 24.67 45.60 -5.56
N TYR A 102 23.38 45.51 -5.87
CA TYR A 102 22.74 46.36 -6.85
C TYR A 102 22.58 47.78 -6.31
N LYS A 103 23.28 48.71 -6.96
CA LYS A 103 23.08 50.15 -6.74
C LYS A 103 22.30 50.70 -7.94
N PRO A 104 21.08 51.25 -7.73
CA PRO A 104 20.36 51.91 -8.79
C PRO A 104 21.11 53.19 -9.22
N PRO A 105 21.03 53.58 -10.50
CA PRO A 105 21.41 54.92 -10.94
C PRO A 105 20.65 56.00 -10.16
N ASP A 106 21.25 57.17 -9.95
CA ASP A 106 20.67 58.24 -9.13
C ASP A 106 19.30 58.71 -9.65
N ASP A 107 19.12 58.74 -10.97
CA ASP A 107 17.87 59.09 -11.63
C ASP A 107 16.77 58.02 -11.54
N CYS A 108 17.09 56.83 -11.04
CA CYS A 108 16.15 55.77 -10.72
C CYS A 108 15.67 55.78 -9.27
N LEU A 109 16.25 56.63 -8.40
CA LEU A 109 15.76 56.83 -7.03
C LEU A 109 14.49 57.68 -7.00
N ASN A 110 14.39 58.67 -7.88
CA ASN A 110 13.21 59.50 -8.07
C ASN A 110 13.00 59.81 -9.56
N PRO A 111 12.44 58.86 -10.33
CA PRO A 111 12.30 59.02 -11.77
C PRO A 111 11.28 60.13 -12.09
N PRO A 112 11.63 61.11 -12.94
CA PRO A 112 10.81 62.30 -13.20
C PRO A 112 9.57 62.01 -14.06
N THR A 113 9.56 60.88 -14.78
CA THR A 113 8.49 60.50 -15.71
C THR A 113 8.15 59.02 -15.57
N GLU A 114 6.92 58.66 -15.97
CA GLU A 114 6.48 57.26 -16.03
C GLU A 114 7.34 56.45 -17.01
N SER A 115 7.77 57.04 -18.13
CA SER A 115 8.71 56.39 -19.05
C SER A 115 10.03 56.04 -18.37
N ARG A 116 10.58 56.96 -17.56
CA ARG A 116 11.82 56.71 -16.82
C ARG A 116 11.62 55.65 -15.74
N TRP A 117 10.44 55.58 -15.12
CA TRP A 117 10.09 54.51 -14.18
C TRP A 117 10.20 53.13 -14.84
N VAL A 118 9.61 52.97 -16.04
CA VAL A 118 9.67 51.71 -16.79
C VAL A 118 11.12 51.35 -17.14
N GLU A 119 11.90 52.30 -17.62
CA GLU A 119 13.32 52.09 -17.93
C GLU A 119 14.12 51.63 -16.71
N CYS A 120 13.87 52.21 -15.54
CA CYS A 120 14.53 51.82 -14.28
C CYS A 120 14.14 50.41 -13.82
N VAL A 121 12.88 50.02 -13.99
CA VAL A 121 12.41 48.65 -13.72
C VAL A 121 13.09 47.65 -14.66
N ASP A 122 13.16 47.98 -15.95
CA ASP A 122 13.82 47.14 -16.95
C ASP A 122 15.33 47.03 -16.72
N HIS A 123 15.98 48.14 -16.35
CA HIS A 123 17.39 48.14 -15.96
C HIS A 123 17.65 47.20 -14.79
N ARG A 124 16.86 47.32 -13.71
CA ARG A 124 16.95 46.43 -12.55
C ARG A 124 16.72 44.97 -12.93
N ARG A 125 15.76 44.69 -13.83
CA ARG A 125 15.47 43.35 -14.32
C ARG A 125 16.63 42.75 -15.11
N LYS A 126 17.26 43.54 -16.00
CA LYS A 126 18.45 43.14 -16.76
C LYS A 126 19.62 42.84 -15.82
N ALA A 127 19.93 43.77 -14.92
CA ALA A 127 21.00 43.60 -13.92
C ALA A 127 20.78 42.35 -13.04
N LYS A 128 19.53 42.09 -12.62
CA LYS A 128 19.19 40.86 -11.88
C LYS A 128 19.46 39.61 -12.70
N THR A 129 19.11 39.62 -13.99
CA THR A 129 19.30 38.46 -14.88
C THR A 129 20.78 38.16 -15.07
N GLU A 130 21.59 39.20 -15.33
CA GLU A 130 23.04 39.08 -15.47
C GLU A 130 23.71 38.57 -14.19
N PHE A 131 23.32 39.12 -13.02
CA PHE A 131 23.81 38.65 -11.73
C PHE A 131 23.53 37.15 -11.52
N MET A 132 22.31 36.69 -11.81
CA MET A 132 21.94 35.29 -11.65
C MET A 132 22.72 34.37 -12.61
N GLN A 133 22.96 34.82 -13.84
CA GLN A 133 23.78 34.09 -14.82
C GLN A 133 25.24 33.96 -14.36
N GLN A 134 25.83 35.05 -13.85
CA GLN A 134 27.18 35.03 -13.30
C GLN A 134 27.30 34.07 -12.11
N GLN A 135 26.34 34.11 -11.17
CA GLN A 135 26.32 33.19 -10.04
C GLN A 135 26.15 31.72 -10.46
N ALA A 136 25.31 31.45 -11.47
CA ALA A 136 25.17 30.10 -12.03
C ALA A 136 26.47 29.62 -12.68
N MET A 137 27.16 30.48 -13.42
CA MET A 137 28.46 30.17 -14.03
C MET A 137 29.53 29.88 -12.95
N LEU A 138 29.61 30.72 -11.91
CA LEU A 138 30.54 30.52 -10.79
C LEU A 138 30.25 29.23 -10.02
N LYS A 139 28.98 28.88 -9.83
CA LYS A 139 28.59 27.61 -9.22
C LYS A 139 29.05 26.41 -10.06
N SER A 140 28.86 26.46 -11.37
CA SER A 140 29.28 25.39 -12.29
C SER A 140 30.80 25.16 -12.32
N MET A 141 31.60 26.18 -12.04
CA MET A 141 33.06 26.04 -11.94
C MET A 141 33.53 25.51 -10.57
N ARG A 142 32.71 25.69 -9.52
CA ARG A 142 33.05 25.29 -8.14
C ARG A 142 32.67 23.84 -7.84
N GLU A 143 31.67 23.29 -8.52
CA GLU A 143 31.29 21.90 -8.35
C GLU A 143 32.33 20.97 -9.02
N PRO A 144 32.94 20.03 -8.30
CA PRO A 144 33.91 19.11 -8.90
C PRO A 144 33.21 18.27 -9.96
N ILE A 145 33.85 18.15 -11.13
CA ILE A 145 33.46 17.21 -12.18
C ILE A 145 33.39 15.83 -11.53
N LYS A 146 32.18 15.32 -11.31
CA LYS A 146 32.00 13.91 -10.96
C LYS A 146 32.35 13.10 -12.20
N ILE A 147 33.62 12.75 -12.34
CA ILE A 147 34.05 11.68 -13.26
C ILE A 147 33.44 10.41 -12.68
N GLY A 148 32.37 9.93 -13.33
CA GLY A 148 31.68 8.72 -12.93
C GLY A 148 32.60 7.51 -13.05
N ASN A 149 32.58 6.65 -12.03
CA ASN A 149 32.94 5.23 -12.15
C ASN A 149 31.73 4.46 -12.70
#